data_AF-A0A7J5TWB6-F1
#
_entry.id   AF-A0A7J5TWB6-F1
#
_cell.length_a   1.000
_cell.length_b   1.000
_cell.length_c   1.000
_cell.angle_alpha   90.00
_cell.angle_beta   90.00
_cell.angle_gamma   90.00
#
_symmetry.space_group_name_H-M   'P 1'
#
loop_
_entity.id
_entity.type
_entity.pdbx_description
1 polymer ?
#
loop_
_entity_poly.entity_id
_entity_poly.type
_entity_poly.pdbx_seq_one_letter_code
_entity_poly.pdbx_strand_id
1 'polypeptide(L)'
;MKLHYIGVCCLAVALLTGCGGKSEEEKAAEEAKVSVSDAVNSMQQMAEQAEEAEKNGPVETVDFRALKELLPADADGLPRKEATGEKAGAMGFKISTASGEYANADGTERIDLDIVDAGGTGALMGLAAWSMIDVDKETENGYERTGKIGDYKSYEKYDNANKDGEIAVLVKNRFVVTIKGNGVSAEKLKATLEDVDLDKLAGMK
;
A
#
# COMPACT_ATOMS: atom_id res chain seq x y z
N MET A 1 -24.55 -40.51 48.76
CA MET A 1 -23.89 -41.83 48.87
C MET A 1 -22.41 -41.62 48.64
N LYS A 2 -21.58 -42.21 49.49
CA LYS A 2 -20.16 -41.95 49.64
C LYS A 2 -19.35 -42.35 48.40
N LEU A 3 -18.52 -41.41 47.96
CA LEU A 3 -17.30 -41.57 47.17
C LEU A 3 -16.36 -42.56 47.87
N HIS A 4 -15.68 -43.47 47.15
CA HIS A 4 -14.33 -43.99 47.46
C HIS A 4 -13.79 -44.92 46.34
N TYR A 5 -12.45 -44.96 46.29
CA TYR A 5 -11.50 -45.92 45.70
C TYR A 5 -10.80 -45.50 44.39
N ILE A 6 -9.55 -44.98 44.52
CA ILE A 6 -8.24 -45.69 44.37
C ILE A 6 -7.99 -46.06 42.90
N GLY A 7 -6.89 -45.75 42.22
CA GLY A 7 -5.58 -45.23 42.58
C GLY A 7 -4.59 -45.69 41.51
N VAL A 8 -3.48 -44.94 41.36
CA VAL A 8 -2.17 -45.37 40.82
C VAL A 8 -2.10 -45.85 39.35
N CYS A 9 -1.34 -45.15 38.50
CA CYS A 9 -0.14 -45.73 37.86
C CYS A 9 0.58 -44.76 36.91
N CYS A 10 1.91 -44.68 37.11
CA CYS A 10 3.00 -44.58 36.13
C CYS A 10 2.99 -43.45 35.08
N LEU A 11 3.91 -42.48 35.16
CA LEU A 11 5.34 -42.60 34.85
C LEU A 11 5.60 -42.88 33.36
N ALA A 12 5.94 -41.83 32.60
CA ALA A 12 7.02 -41.84 31.61
C ALA A 12 7.26 -40.41 31.11
N VAL A 13 8.25 -39.74 31.73
CA VAL A 13 8.93 -38.58 31.14
C VAL A 13 9.77 -39.13 29.99
N ALA A 14 9.36 -38.86 28.75
CA ALA A 14 10.20 -39.06 27.58
C ALA A 14 10.89 -37.73 27.26
N LEU A 15 12.18 -37.67 27.60
CA LEU A 15 13.13 -36.68 27.10
C LEU A 15 13.22 -36.81 25.57
N LEU A 16 12.81 -35.77 24.85
CA LEU A 16 13.20 -35.57 23.46
C LEU A 16 13.95 -34.25 23.36
N THR A 17 15.27 -34.37 23.29
CA THR A 17 16.19 -33.33 22.85
C THR A 17 16.05 -33.12 21.34
N GLY A 18 15.61 -31.92 20.95
CA GLY A 18 16.19 -31.07 19.91
C GLY A 18 16.21 -31.54 18.45
N CYS A 19 15.41 -30.85 17.62
CA CYS A 19 15.89 -30.19 16.40
C CYS A 19 14.86 -29.10 16.00
N GLY A 20 15.30 -27.85 15.93
CA GLY A 20 14.46 -26.67 15.81
C GLY A 20 13.89 -26.44 14.40
N GLY A 21 12.72 -27.01 14.13
CA GLY A 21 11.79 -26.55 13.11
C GLY A 21 10.43 -26.35 13.76
N LYS A 22 9.83 -25.16 13.62
CA LYS A 22 8.44 -24.91 14.06
C LYS A 22 7.52 -25.97 13.46
N SER A 23 6.65 -26.56 14.27
CA SER A 23 5.70 -27.57 13.79
C SER A 23 4.71 -26.95 12.81
N GLU A 24 4.12 -27.75 11.92
CA GLU A 24 3.07 -27.29 10.99
C GLU A 24 1.88 -26.66 11.74
N GLU A 25 1.60 -27.12 12.96
CA GLU A 25 0.60 -26.55 13.87
C GLU A 25 0.99 -25.15 14.40
N GLU A 26 2.28 -24.91 14.70
CA GLU A 26 2.75 -23.59 15.12
C GLU A 26 2.75 -22.59 13.96
N LYS A 27 3.11 -23.02 12.74
CA LYS A 27 3.00 -22.19 11.54
C LYS A 27 1.56 -21.86 11.20
N ALA A 28 0.66 -22.84 11.23
CA ALA A 28 -0.76 -22.62 10.99
C ALA A 28 -1.39 -21.72 12.06
N ALA A 29 -0.96 -21.83 13.33
CA ALA A 29 -1.41 -20.95 14.40
C ALA A 29 -0.83 -19.53 14.31
N GLU A 30 0.39 -19.36 13.78
CA GLU A 30 1.02 -18.05 13.54
C GLU A 30 0.40 -17.37 12.31
N GLU A 31 0.22 -18.07 11.20
CA GLU A 31 -0.48 -17.58 10.00
C GLU A 31 -1.95 -17.26 10.28
N ALA A 32 -2.65 -18.08 11.08
CA ALA A 32 -4.01 -17.78 11.52
C ALA A 32 -4.07 -16.60 12.51
N LYS A 33 -3.08 -16.43 13.39
CA LYS A 33 -3.02 -15.27 14.28
C LYS A 33 -2.72 -13.97 13.54
N VAL A 34 -1.80 -14.01 12.58
CA VAL A 34 -1.49 -12.90 11.66
C VAL A 34 -2.75 -12.53 10.86
N SER A 35 -3.38 -13.51 10.20
CA SER A 35 -4.61 -13.31 9.44
C SER A 35 -5.78 -12.76 10.27
N VAL A 36 -5.95 -13.24 11.51
CA VAL A 36 -7.02 -12.74 12.41
C VAL A 36 -6.69 -11.34 12.94
N SER A 37 -5.43 -11.03 13.28
CA SER A 37 -5.06 -9.68 13.72
C SER A 37 -5.19 -8.65 12.60
N ASP A 38 -4.83 -9.02 11.38
CA ASP A 38 -4.92 -8.12 10.22
C ASP A 38 -6.38 -7.90 9.81
N ALA A 39 -7.21 -8.94 9.90
CA ALA A 39 -8.65 -8.83 9.71
C ALA A 39 -9.30 -7.93 10.78
N VAL A 40 -8.91 -8.07 12.05
CA VAL A 40 -9.41 -7.22 13.15
C VAL A 40 -8.97 -5.77 12.98
N ASN A 41 -7.70 -5.52 12.66
CA ASN A 41 -7.17 -4.17 12.40
C ASN A 41 -7.87 -3.51 11.21
N SER A 42 -8.08 -4.26 10.13
CA SER A 42 -8.80 -3.78 8.94
C SER A 42 -10.26 -3.45 9.24
N MET A 43 -10.95 -4.28 10.04
CA MET A 43 -12.30 -3.99 10.51
C MET A 43 -12.37 -2.74 11.39
N GLN A 44 -11.38 -2.55 12.26
CA GLN A 44 -11.33 -1.38 13.14
C GLN A 44 -11.07 -0.10 12.34
N GLN A 45 -10.15 -0.12 11.37
CA GLN A 45 -9.93 1.01 10.46
C GLN A 45 -11.18 1.36 9.64
N MET A 46 -11.91 0.35 9.14
CA MET A 46 -13.18 0.58 8.45
C MET A 46 -14.24 1.22 9.36
N ALA A 47 -14.31 0.79 10.63
CA ALA A 47 -15.23 1.37 11.60
C ALA A 47 -14.89 2.83 11.94
N GLU A 48 -13.60 3.15 12.12
CA GLU A 48 -13.13 4.52 12.36
C GLU A 48 -13.41 5.44 11.17
N GLN A 49 -13.18 4.96 9.94
CA GLN A 49 -13.53 5.73 8.73
C GLN A 49 -15.04 5.96 8.58
N ALA A 50 -15.86 4.96 8.94
CA ALA A 50 -17.31 5.10 8.92
C ALA A 50 -17.80 6.14 9.94
N GLU A 51 -17.25 6.11 11.17
CA GLU A 51 -17.56 7.10 12.21
C GLU A 51 -17.09 8.52 11.83
N GLU A 52 -15.91 8.66 11.21
CA GLU A 52 -15.42 9.96 10.73
C GLU A 52 -16.28 10.51 9.60
N ALA A 53 -16.70 9.66 8.65
CA ALA A 53 -17.59 10.06 7.56
C ALA A 53 -18.98 10.48 8.08
N GLU A 54 -19.49 9.81 9.12
CA GLU A 54 -20.76 10.14 9.77
C GLU A 54 -20.67 11.47 10.54
N LYS A 55 -19.54 11.73 11.24
CA LYS A 55 -19.33 12.97 11.99
C LYS A 55 -19.05 14.19 11.13
N ASN A 56 -18.23 14.04 10.08
CA ASN A 56 -17.69 15.18 9.33
C ASN A 56 -18.38 15.41 7.99
N GLY A 57 -19.26 14.49 7.56
CA GLY A 57 -19.82 14.48 6.21
C GLY A 57 -18.76 14.11 5.16
N PRO A 58 -19.12 14.16 3.87
CA PRO A 58 -18.17 13.90 2.79
C PRO A 58 -17.00 14.89 2.87
N VAL A 59 -15.77 14.38 3.01
CA VAL A 59 -14.59 15.24 2.98
C VAL A 59 -14.41 15.74 1.56
N GLU A 60 -14.38 17.05 1.39
CA GLU A 60 -14.11 17.68 0.09
C GLU A 60 -12.70 17.29 -0.39
N THR A 61 -12.58 17.03 -1.70
CA THR A 61 -11.26 16.77 -2.28
C THR A 61 -10.45 18.06 -2.40
N VAL A 62 -9.14 17.95 -2.20
CA VAL A 62 -8.16 18.96 -2.55
C VAL A 62 -8.38 19.39 -4.00
N ASP A 63 -8.15 20.66 -4.34
CA ASP A 63 -8.21 21.09 -5.74
C ASP A 63 -7.05 20.48 -6.53
N PHE A 64 -7.33 19.93 -7.72
CA PHE A 64 -6.30 19.31 -8.55
C PHE A 64 -5.15 20.26 -8.87
N ARG A 65 -5.38 21.59 -8.89
CA ARG A 65 -4.31 22.56 -9.11
C ARG A 65 -3.25 22.50 -8.01
N ALA A 66 -3.68 22.33 -6.75
CA ALA A 66 -2.77 22.18 -5.62
C ALA A 66 -2.04 20.83 -5.65
N LEU A 67 -2.72 19.75 -6.06
CA LEU A 67 -2.07 18.45 -6.27
C LEU A 67 -1.05 18.53 -7.41
N LYS A 68 -1.35 19.27 -8.47
CA LYS A 68 -0.48 19.44 -9.64
C LYS A 68 0.82 20.18 -9.31
N GLU A 69 0.83 21.02 -8.28
CA GLU A 69 2.05 21.66 -7.76
C GLU A 69 3.02 20.66 -7.13
N LEU A 70 2.57 19.45 -6.77
CA LEU A 70 3.42 18.38 -6.23
C LEU A 70 4.02 17.48 -7.32
N LEU A 71 3.62 17.66 -8.59
CA LEU A 71 4.26 16.96 -9.69
C LEU A 71 5.64 17.60 -9.93
N PRO A 72 6.74 16.83 -9.84
CA PRO A 72 8.07 17.36 -10.07
C PRO A 72 8.26 17.85 -11.52
N ALA A 73 9.28 18.67 -11.75
CA ALA A 73 9.59 19.17 -13.09
C ALA A 73 10.35 18.15 -13.96
N ASP A 74 10.95 17.15 -13.32
CA ASP A 74 11.80 16.11 -13.88
C ASP A 74 11.59 14.83 -13.05
N ALA A 75 11.86 13.67 -13.63
CA ALA A 75 11.79 12.37 -12.96
C ALA A 75 13.10 11.60 -13.22
N ASP A 76 14.13 11.91 -12.41
CA ASP A 76 15.50 11.37 -12.51
C ASP A 76 16.08 11.46 -13.94
N GLY A 77 16.10 12.68 -14.48
CA GLY A 77 16.60 13.00 -15.82
C GLY A 77 15.58 12.82 -16.95
N LEU A 78 14.34 12.40 -16.65
CA LEU A 78 13.24 12.43 -17.61
C LEU A 78 12.47 13.75 -17.49
N PRO A 79 12.57 14.66 -18.48
CA PRO A 79 11.84 15.92 -18.43
C PRO A 79 10.33 15.69 -18.52
N ARG A 80 9.56 16.42 -17.72
CA ARG A 80 8.11 16.39 -17.78
C ARG A 80 7.61 16.88 -19.14
N LYS A 81 6.79 16.06 -19.79
CA LYS A 81 6.13 16.35 -21.07
C LYS A 81 4.77 16.99 -20.85
N GLU A 82 4.03 16.48 -19.89
CA GLU A 82 2.69 16.95 -19.60
C GLU A 82 2.43 17.01 -18.09
N ALA A 83 1.56 17.95 -17.69
CA ALA A 83 1.03 18.06 -16.34
C ALA A 83 -0.46 18.43 -16.42
N THR A 84 -1.30 17.43 -16.28
CA THR A 84 -2.75 17.57 -16.29
C THR A 84 -3.32 17.50 -14.89
N GLY A 85 -4.58 17.87 -14.77
CA GLY A 85 -5.32 17.60 -13.55
C GLY A 85 -6.79 17.84 -13.79
N GLU A 86 -7.60 17.10 -13.05
CA GLU A 86 -9.04 17.11 -13.20
C GLU A 86 -9.75 16.85 -11.86
N LYS A 87 -11.01 17.25 -11.82
CA LYS A 87 -11.93 16.90 -10.73
C LYS A 87 -13.18 16.32 -11.35
N ALA A 88 -13.47 15.06 -11.04
CA ALA A 88 -14.64 14.34 -11.50
C ALA A 88 -15.47 13.89 -10.31
N GLY A 89 -16.77 13.68 -10.50
CA GLY A 89 -17.63 13.20 -9.43
C GLY A 89 -18.97 12.67 -9.92
N ALA A 90 -19.48 11.66 -9.23
CA ALA A 90 -20.76 11.03 -9.49
C ALA A 90 -21.30 10.42 -8.19
N MET A 91 -22.62 10.35 -8.04
CA MET A 91 -23.28 9.68 -6.91
C MET A 91 -22.79 10.15 -5.52
N GLY A 92 -22.42 11.43 -5.38
CA GLY A 92 -21.92 12.01 -4.14
C GLY A 92 -20.42 11.80 -3.87
N PHE A 93 -19.72 11.05 -4.72
CA PHE A 93 -18.27 10.92 -4.68
C PHE A 93 -17.60 11.99 -5.55
N LYS A 94 -16.46 12.49 -5.08
CA LYS A 94 -15.57 13.37 -5.83
C LYS A 94 -14.18 12.76 -5.82
N ILE A 95 -13.52 12.82 -6.97
CA ILE A 95 -12.13 12.43 -7.15
C ILE A 95 -11.41 13.62 -7.77
N SER A 96 -10.28 13.98 -7.19
CA SER A 96 -9.38 14.97 -7.73
C SER A 96 -8.06 14.30 -8.07
N THR A 97 -7.59 14.51 -9.30
CA THR A 97 -6.39 13.85 -9.83
C THR A 97 -5.45 14.88 -10.41
N ALA A 98 -4.15 14.72 -10.17
CA ALA A 98 -3.10 15.38 -10.93
C ALA A 98 -2.19 14.30 -11.55
N SER A 99 -1.89 14.44 -12.83
CA SER A 99 -1.09 13.47 -13.58
C SER A 99 0.09 14.16 -14.26
N GLY A 100 1.26 13.56 -14.17
CA GLY A 100 2.48 14.00 -14.83
C GLY A 100 3.03 12.90 -15.72
N GLU A 101 3.33 13.24 -16.96
CA GLU A 101 4.00 12.34 -17.92
C GLU A 101 5.44 12.80 -18.13
N TYR A 102 6.39 11.88 -18.01
CA TYR A 102 7.82 12.14 -18.11
C TYR A 102 8.44 11.17 -19.09
N ALA A 103 9.28 11.67 -19.99
CA ALA A 103 9.92 10.80 -20.98
C ALA A 103 11.24 11.36 -21.48
N ASN A 104 12.12 10.48 -21.92
CA ASN A 104 13.31 10.89 -22.66
C ASN A 104 12.93 11.36 -24.09
N ALA A 105 13.93 11.70 -24.90
CA ALA A 105 13.68 12.32 -26.21
C ALA A 105 13.05 11.36 -27.24
N ASP A 106 13.37 10.06 -27.17
CA ASP A 106 12.90 9.03 -28.10
C ASP A 106 11.71 8.22 -27.56
N GLY A 107 11.30 8.46 -26.31
CA GLY A 107 10.15 7.82 -25.67
C GLY A 107 10.42 6.38 -25.19
N THR A 108 11.68 5.93 -25.20
CA THR A 108 12.06 4.58 -24.74
C THR A 108 12.02 4.45 -23.22
N GLU A 109 12.18 5.56 -22.49
CA GLU A 109 12.01 5.63 -21.04
C GLU A 109 10.83 6.54 -20.72
N ARG A 110 9.89 6.02 -19.94
CA ARG A 110 8.64 6.70 -19.59
C ARG A 110 8.34 6.54 -18.11
N ILE A 111 7.86 7.59 -17.48
CA ILE A 111 7.26 7.55 -16.15
C ILE A 111 5.93 8.30 -16.19
N ASP A 112 4.89 7.67 -15.65
CA ASP A 112 3.60 8.28 -15.38
C ASP A 112 3.42 8.38 -13.87
N LEU A 113 3.16 9.59 -13.37
CA LEU A 113 2.92 9.89 -11.94
C LEU A 113 1.49 10.39 -11.77
N ASP A 114 0.72 9.71 -10.93
CA ASP A 114 -0.63 10.11 -10.54
C ASP A 114 -0.70 10.43 -9.05
N ILE A 115 -1.36 11.53 -8.70
CA ILE A 115 -1.75 11.87 -7.32
C ILE A 115 -3.26 11.97 -7.28
N VAL A 116 -3.91 11.06 -6.54
CA VAL A 116 -5.37 10.94 -6.46
C VAL A 116 -5.85 11.23 -5.04
N ASP A 117 -6.79 12.16 -4.91
CA ASP A 117 -7.57 12.41 -3.69
C ASP A 117 -9.03 12.04 -3.92
N ALA A 118 -9.55 11.09 -3.15
CA ALA A 118 -10.97 10.74 -3.14
C ALA A 118 -11.66 11.17 -1.83
N GLY A 119 -11.10 12.14 -1.11
CA GLY A 119 -11.67 12.68 0.14
C GLY A 119 -11.75 11.63 1.25
N GLY A 120 -10.80 10.67 1.27
CA GLY A 120 -10.83 9.56 2.22
C GLY A 120 -12.06 8.65 2.10
N THR A 121 -12.83 8.75 1.02
CA THR A 121 -14.02 7.91 0.81
C THR A 121 -13.63 6.48 0.42
N GLY A 122 -14.58 5.55 0.58
CA GLY A 122 -14.41 4.16 0.13
C GLY A 122 -14.10 4.01 -1.38
N ALA A 123 -14.29 5.05 -2.20
CA ALA A 123 -13.86 5.05 -3.59
C ALA A 123 -12.34 4.83 -3.73
N LEU A 124 -11.54 5.30 -2.76
CA LEU A 124 -10.09 5.08 -2.75
C LEU A 124 -9.71 3.61 -2.48
N MET A 125 -10.57 2.84 -1.80
CA MET A 125 -10.28 1.44 -1.49
C MET A 125 -10.16 0.60 -2.75
N GLY A 126 -10.82 0.97 -3.85
CA GLY A 126 -10.63 0.32 -5.15
C GLY A 126 -9.21 0.52 -5.70
N LEU A 127 -8.60 1.68 -5.46
CA LEU A 127 -7.24 2.03 -5.93
C LEU A 127 -6.15 1.54 -4.96
N ALA A 128 -6.48 1.43 -3.68
CA ALA A 128 -5.56 1.07 -2.61
C ALA A 128 -5.87 -0.30 -1.98
N ALA A 129 -6.56 -1.20 -2.68
CA ALA A 129 -6.93 -2.52 -2.15
C ALA A 129 -5.71 -3.35 -1.71
N TRP A 130 -4.58 -3.17 -2.39
CA TRP A 130 -3.28 -3.75 -2.03
C TRP A 130 -2.83 -3.37 -0.60
N SER A 131 -3.31 -2.25 -0.05
CA SER A 131 -2.89 -1.78 1.29
C SER A 131 -3.49 -2.61 2.43
N MET A 132 -4.43 -3.51 2.13
CA MET A 132 -5.07 -4.41 3.10
C MET A 132 -4.48 -5.83 3.08
N ILE A 133 -3.50 -6.10 2.22
CA ILE A 133 -2.90 -7.42 2.07
C ILE A 133 -1.39 -7.35 2.26
N ASP A 134 -0.83 -8.43 2.79
CA ASP A 134 0.61 -8.62 2.87
C ASP A 134 1.07 -9.46 1.69
N VAL A 135 1.94 -8.89 0.87
CA VAL A 135 2.56 -9.53 -0.29
C VAL A 135 4.05 -9.38 -0.16
N ASP A 136 4.79 -10.48 -0.29
CA ASP A 136 6.23 -10.48 -0.45
C ASP A 136 6.59 -11.62 -1.40
N LYS A 137 6.86 -11.26 -2.66
CA LYS A 137 7.09 -12.20 -3.75
C LYS A 137 8.29 -11.76 -4.55
N GLU A 138 9.20 -12.69 -4.76
CA GLU A 138 10.38 -12.51 -5.60
C GLU A 138 10.50 -13.67 -6.59
N THR A 139 10.94 -13.36 -7.80
CA THR A 139 11.20 -14.31 -8.89
C THR A 139 12.53 -13.96 -9.55
N GLU A 140 13.03 -14.82 -10.42
CA GLU A 140 14.22 -14.53 -11.24
C GLU A 140 14.10 -13.22 -12.04
N ASN A 141 12.87 -12.84 -12.42
CA ASN A 141 12.61 -11.72 -13.32
C ASN A 141 12.01 -10.50 -12.63
N GLY A 142 11.90 -10.46 -11.30
CA GLY A 142 11.27 -9.32 -10.63
C GLY A 142 10.64 -9.63 -9.29
N TYR A 143 9.94 -8.64 -8.75
CA TYR A 143 9.33 -8.71 -7.43
C TYR A 143 7.95 -8.03 -7.37
N GLU A 144 7.20 -8.38 -6.34
CA GLU A 144 5.94 -7.75 -5.97
C GLU A 144 5.86 -7.78 -4.44
N ARG A 145 5.66 -6.62 -3.81
CA ARG A 145 5.62 -6.53 -2.36
C ARG A 145 4.73 -5.39 -1.88
N THR A 146 4.12 -5.59 -0.72
CA THR A 146 3.58 -4.51 0.10
C THR A 146 4.52 -4.21 1.25
N GLY A 147 4.51 -2.98 1.75
CA GLY A 147 5.43 -2.58 2.80
C GLY A 147 5.21 -1.14 3.23
N LYS A 148 6.31 -0.44 3.53
CA LYS A 148 6.28 0.98 3.84
C LYS A 148 7.36 1.75 3.08
N ILE A 149 7.00 2.96 2.65
CA ILE A 149 7.94 4.00 2.22
C ILE A 149 7.70 5.20 3.15
N GLY A 150 8.71 5.53 3.95
CA GLY A 150 8.51 6.40 5.12
C GLY A 150 7.51 5.79 6.11
N ASP A 151 6.52 6.58 6.53
CA ASP A 151 5.45 6.14 7.44
C ASP A 151 4.23 5.56 6.70
N TYR A 152 4.22 5.59 5.38
CA TYR A 152 3.06 5.29 4.55
C TYR A 152 3.09 3.86 4.02
N LYS A 153 1.92 3.21 3.95
CA LYS A 153 1.79 1.89 3.30
C LYS A 153 2.16 2.03 1.83
N SER A 154 2.93 1.08 1.32
CA SER A 154 3.35 1.04 -0.08
C SER A 154 3.05 -0.31 -0.74
N TYR A 155 2.96 -0.26 -2.06
CA TYR A 155 3.00 -1.41 -2.95
C TYR A 155 4.06 -1.15 -4.00
N GLU A 156 4.93 -2.13 -4.23
CA GLU A 156 5.94 -2.07 -5.28
C GLU A 156 5.86 -3.34 -6.11
N LYS A 157 5.87 -3.19 -7.43
CA LYS A 157 5.99 -4.30 -8.37
C LYS A 157 6.98 -3.93 -9.46
N TYR A 158 7.86 -4.84 -9.81
CA TYR A 158 8.89 -4.56 -10.81
C TYR A 158 9.26 -5.81 -11.60
N ASP A 159 9.43 -5.65 -12.91
CA ASP A 159 9.91 -6.64 -13.86
C ASP A 159 11.30 -6.23 -14.39
N ASN A 160 12.31 -7.01 -14.04
CA ASN A 160 13.70 -6.78 -14.43
C ASN A 160 13.95 -7.02 -15.93
N ALA A 161 13.20 -7.92 -16.56
CA ALA A 161 13.38 -8.26 -17.96
C ALA A 161 12.89 -7.15 -18.89
N ASN A 162 11.74 -6.56 -18.55
CA ASN A 162 11.12 -5.48 -19.33
C ASN A 162 11.52 -4.08 -18.84
N LYS A 163 12.07 -3.96 -17.63
CA LYS A 163 12.32 -2.69 -16.92
C LYS A 163 11.05 -1.87 -16.74
N ASP A 164 10.02 -2.57 -16.31
CA ASP A 164 8.69 -2.01 -16.09
C ASP A 164 8.33 -2.18 -14.63
N GLY A 165 7.67 -1.17 -14.05
CA GLY A 165 7.33 -1.24 -12.64
C GLY A 165 6.29 -0.24 -12.20
N GLU A 166 5.85 -0.44 -10.97
CA GLU A 166 4.88 0.38 -10.29
C GLU A 166 5.31 0.56 -8.83
N ILE A 167 5.24 1.79 -8.34
CA ILE A 167 5.30 2.12 -6.92
C ILE A 167 4.03 2.89 -6.58
N ALA A 168 3.26 2.40 -5.62
CA ALA A 168 2.10 3.09 -5.09
C ALA A 168 2.25 3.32 -3.59
N VAL A 169 1.83 4.49 -3.10
CA VAL A 169 1.88 4.88 -1.69
C VAL A 169 0.53 5.43 -1.25
N LEU A 170 0.03 4.93 -0.12
CA LEU A 170 -1.20 5.42 0.51
C LEU A 170 -0.85 6.40 1.64
N VAL A 171 -1.06 7.68 1.37
CA VAL A 171 -0.74 8.78 2.29
C VAL A 171 -1.98 9.14 3.12
N LYS A 172 -1.86 9.02 4.46
CA LYS A 172 -2.91 9.37 5.44
C LYS A 172 -4.29 8.75 5.16
N ASN A 173 -4.34 7.54 4.59
CA ASN A 173 -5.59 6.86 4.20
C ASN A 173 -6.50 7.69 3.27
N ARG A 174 -5.93 8.67 2.56
CA ARG A 174 -6.67 9.68 1.79
C ARG A 174 -6.16 9.87 0.37
N PHE A 175 -4.85 9.91 0.21
CA PHE A 175 -4.22 10.14 -1.08
C PHE A 175 -3.52 8.86 -1.55
N VAL A 176 -3.64 8.55 -2.83
CA VAL A 176 -2.82 7.53 -3.48
C VAL A 176 -1.89 8.22 -4.46
N VAL A 177 -0.59 8.01 -4.26
CA VAL A 177 0.45 8.40 -5.21
C VAL A 177 0.89 7.16 -5.94
N THR A 178 0.80 7.14 -7.27
CA THR A 178 1.20 6.01 -8.10
C THR A 178 2.22 6.47 -9.13
N ILE A 179 3.32 5.75 -9.24
CA ILE A 179 4.36 5.95 -10.25
C ILE A 179 4.47 4.67 -11.05
N LYS A 180 4.25 4.77 -12.36
CA LYS A 180 4.42 3.67 -13.31
C LYS A 180 5.58 3.97 -14.24
N GLY A 181 6.47 3.00 -14.39
CA GLY A 181 7.62 3.07 -15.26
C GLY A 181 7.52 2.14 -16.45
N ASN A 182 7.99 2.59 -17.61
CA ASN A 182 8.34 1.71 -18.70
C ASN A 182 9.75 2.00 -19.22
N GLY A 183 10.54 0.94 -19.37
CA GLY A 183 11.94 1.03 -19.81
C GLY A 183 12.90 1.67 -18.80
N VAL A 184 12.49 1.86 -17.54
CA VAL A 184 13.22 2.59 -16.49
C VAL A 184 13.58 1.69 -15.31
N SER A 185 14.65 2.02 -14.59
CA SER A 185 15.08 1.22 -13.43
C SER A 185 14.17 1.40 -12.20
N ALA A 186 14.14 0.42 -11.31
CA ALA A 186 13.40 0.51 -10.05
C ALA A 186 13.90 1.67 -9.17
N GLU A 187 15.20 1.97 -9.20
CA GLU A 187 15.81 3.09 -8.48
C GLU A 187 15.31 4.43 -9.01
N LYS A 188 15.16 4.56 -10.32
CA LYS A 188 14.60 5.76 -10.96
C LYS A 188 13.14 6.00 -10.56
N LEU A 189 12.34 4.94 -10.39
CA LEU A 189 10.98 5.05 -9.84
C LEU A 189 10.99 5.56 -8.39
N LYS A 190 11.92 5.04 -7.56
CA LYS A 190 12.07 5.47 -6.17
C LYS A 190 12.53 6.91 -6.05
N ALA A 191 13.53 7.31 -6.84
CA ALA A 191 14.01 8.69 -6.90
C ALA A 191 12.87 9.65 -7.31
N THR A 192 12.06 9.27 -8.30
CA THR A 192 10.89 10.06 -8.70
C THR A 192 9.88 10.23 -7.56
N LEU A 193 9.67 9.19 -6.73
CA LEU A 193 8.80 9.29 -5.56
C LEU A 193 9.37 10.22 -4.49
N GLU A 194 10.69 10.19 -4.27
CA GLU A 194 11.39 11.05 -3.31
C GLU A 194 11.28 12.55 -3.69
N ASP A 195 11.14 12.85 -4.98
CA ASP A 195 10.90 14.21 -5.49
C ASP A 195 9.44 14.70 -5.25
N VAL A 196 8.52 13.79 -4.91
CA VAL A 196 7.15 14.16 -4.50
C VAL A 196 7.14 14.49 -3.00
N ASP A 197 6.75 15.72 -2.66
CA ASP A 197 6.63 16.17 -1.26
C ASP A 197 5.43 15.52 -0.56
N LEU A 198 5.63 14.28 -0.09
CA LEU A 198 4.61 13.48 0.59
C LEU A 198 4.17 14.09 1.93
N ASP A 199 5.04 14.86 2.59
CA ASP A 199 4.73 15.54 3.85
C ASP A 199 3.80 16.73 3.62
N LYS A 200 4.05 17.53 2.57
CA LYS A 200 3.12 18.57 2.13
C LYS A 200 1.79 17.96 1.72
N LEU A 201 1.79 16.85 0.96
CA LEU A 201 0.58 16.14 0.57
C LEU A 201 -0.22 15.67 1.80
N ALA A 202 0.44 15.07 2.79
CA ALA A 202 -0.18 14.59 4.02
C ALA A 202 -0.84 15.71 4.86
N GLY A 203 -0.40 16.96 4.68
CA GLY A 203 -0.97 18.14 5.34
C GLY A 203 -2.16 18.77 4.60
N MET A 204 -2.47 18.35 3.37
CA MET A 204 -3.55 18.92 2.56
C MET A 204 -4.93 18.49 3.06
N LYS A 205 -5.93 19.37 2.91
CA LYS A 205 -7.32 19.15 3.36
C LYS A 205 -8.32 19.37 2.24
#